data_AF-A0A0F6Z6G7-F1
#
_entry.id   AF-A0A0F6Z6G7-F1
#
_cell.length_a   1.000
_cell.length_b   1.000
_cell.length_c   1.000
_cell.angle_alpha   90.00
_cell.angle_beta   90.00
_cell.angle_gamma   90.00
#
_symmetry.space_group_name_H-M   'P 1'
#
loop_
_entity.id
_entity.type
_entity.pdbx_description
1 polymer ?
#
loop_
_entity_poly.entity_id
_entity_poly.type
_entity_poly.pdbx_seq_one_letter_code
_entity_poly.pdbx_strand_id
1 'polypeptide(L)'
;MTDLVTASVYIENLHLFIGHRIWSKPESMGHATYGYHPLVDVITEETGDRYYPIRIKAVIEYEGEHHEVNTPQACTVQNIKKDQCTSSDYDGKKWWRWNPPAHQLAIF
;
A
#
# COMPACT_ATOMS: atom_id res chain seq x y z
N MET A 1 -19.93 12.57 -10.54
CA MET A 1 -18.83 11.62 -10.77
C MET A 1 -17.87 11.73 -9.60
N THR A 2 -17.44 10.61 -9.03
CA THR A 2 -16.44 10.60 -7.96
C THR A 2 -15.06 10.47 -8.61
N ASP A 3 -14.23 11.49 -8.49
CA ASP A 3 -12.84 11.42 -8.96
C ASP A 3 -12.06 10.40 -8.12
N LEU A 4 -11.43 9.43 -8.78
CA LEU A 4 -10.53 8.46 -8.14
C LEU A 4 -9.07 8.83 -8.44
N VAL A 5 -8.18 8.62 -7.47
CA VAL A 5 -6.76 8.95 -7.58
C VAL A 5 -5.87 7.80 -7.10
N THR A 6 -4.63 7.82 -7.58
CA THR A 6 -3.51 7.09 -6.97
C THR A 6 -3.00 7.90 -5.79
N ALA A 7 -2.87 7.28 -4.62
CA ALA A 7 -2.40 7.92 -3.40
C ALA A 7 -1.26 7.16 -2.73
N SER A 8 -0.47 7.83 -1.90
CA SER A 8 0.49 7.18 -1.00
C SER A 8 -0.12 7.00 0.39
N VAL A 9 0.15 5.85 1.02
CA VAL A 9 -0.24 5.52 2.39
C VAL A 9 1.02 5.21 3.22
N TYR A 10 1.02 5.58 4.50
CA TYR A 10 2.08 5.19 5.42
C TYR A 10 2.06 3.70 5.68
N ILE A 11 3.23 3.08 5.81
CA ILE A 11 3.33 1.63 5.94
C ILE A 11 2.64 1.10 7.20
N GLU A 12 2.65 1.86 8.30
CA GLU A 12 1.92 1.55 9.54
C GLU A 12 0.41 1.36 9.34
N ASN A 13 -0.16 1.99 8.31
CA ASN A 13 -1.58 1.98 8.03
C ASN A 13 -1.97 0.95 6.96
N LEU A 14 -1.02 0.18 6.43
CA LEU A 14 -1.27 -0.74 5.31
C LEU A 14 -2.26 -1.85 5.67
N HIS A 15 -2.28 -2.29 6.93
CA HIS A 15 -3.22 -3.30 7.44
C HIS A 15 -4.70 -2.87 7.35
N LEU A 16 -4.99 -1.57 7.29
CA LEU A 16 -6.34 -1.02 7.13
C LEU A 16 -6.86 -1.13 5.69
N PHE A 17 -6.03 -1.66 4.77
CA PHE A 17 -6.26 -1.61 3.33
C PHE A 17 -6.28 -2.98 2.64
N ILE A 18 -6.40 -4.06 3.41
CA ILE A 18 -6.59 -5.41 2.85
C ILE A 18 -7.76 -5.41 1.85
N GLY A 19 -7.58 -6.09 0.72
CA GLY A 19 -8.53 -6.18 -0.41
C GLY A 19 -8.26 -5.20 -1.56
N HIS A 20 -7.46 -4.17 -1.34
CA HIS A 20 -7.19 -3.18 -2.38
C HIS A 20 -5.87 -3.42 -3.11
N ARG A 21 -5.61 -2.67 -4.19
CA ARG A 21 -4.39 -2.84 -4.98
C ARG A 21 -3.25 -1.94 -4.52
N ILE A 22 -2.08 -2.54 -4.33
CA ILE A 22 -0.84 -1.86 -3.97
C ILE A 22 0.19 -1.99 -5.10
N TRP A 23 1.02 -0.96 -5.30
CA TRP A 23 2.16 -1.04 -6.21
C TRP A 23 3.30 -1.80 -5.54
N SER A 24 3.56 -3.03 -5.99
CA SER A 24 4.62 -3.86 -5.43
C SER A 24 5.18 -4.87 -6.44
N LYS A 25 6.21 -5.61 -6.04
CA LYS A 25 6.76 -6.74 -6.78
C LYS A 25 7.06 -7.92 -5.84
N PRO A 26 6.81 -9.18 -6.24
CA PRO A 26 7.31 -10.35 -5.53
C PRO A 26 8.82 -10.29 -5.30
N GLU A 27 9.30 -10.64 -4.11
CA GLU A 27 10.74 -10.60 -3.79
C GLU A 27 11.57 -11.55 -4.65
N SER A 28 11.00 -12.71 -4.97
CA SER A 28 11.63 -13.75 -5.78
C SER A 28 11.67 -13.42 -7.28
N MET A 29 11.08 -12.30 -7.72
CA MET A 29 10.91 -11.98 -9.13
C MET A 29 11.65 -10.70 -9.58
N GLY A 30 11.97 -10.65 -10.88
CA GLY A 30 12.72 -9.57 -11.50
C GLY A 30 11.95 -8.26 -11.65
N HIS A 31 12.59 -7.22 -12.20
CA HIS A 31 11.98 -5.89 -12.37
C HIS A 31 10.78 -5.83 -13.34
N ALA A 32 10.49 -6.89 -14.09
CA ALA A 32 9.35 -6.90 -15.00
C ALA A 32 7.99 -7.10 -14.29
N THR A 33 7.98 -7.51 -13.01
CA THR A 33 6.76 -7.85 -12.26
C THR A 33 6.21 -6.73 -11.39
N TYR A 34 6.80 -5.53 -11.47
CA TYR A 34 6.24 -4.35 -10.81
C TYR A 34 4.86 -4.03 -11.37
N GLY A 35 3.90 -3.86 -10.48
CA GLY A 35 2.54 -3.53 -10.88
C GLY A 35 1.62 -3.33 -9.68
N TYR A 36 0.35 -3.05 -9.98
CA TYR A 36 -0.70 -2.96 -8.98
C TYR A 36 -1.36 -4.31 -8.76
N HIS A 37 -1.04 -4.91 -7.61
CA HIS A 37 -1.48 -6.25 -7.24
C HIS A 37 -2.43 -6.18 -6.03
N PRO A 38 -3.46 -7.03 -5.95
CA PRO A 38 -4.33 -7.12 -4.77
C PRO A 38 -3.51 -7.40 -3.51
N LEU A 39 -3.69 -6.58 -2.47
CA LEU A 39 -3.17 -6.79 -1.13
C LEU A 39 -4.09 -7.77 -0.41
N VAL A 40 -3.56 -8.95 -0.11
CA VAL A 40 -4.30 -10.05 0.49
C VAL A 40 -4.13 -10.06 2.00
N ASP A 41 -2.93 -9.75 2.48
CA ASP A 41 -2.61 -9.75 3.90
C ASP A 41 -1.42 -8.83 4.21
N VAL A 42 -1.20 -8.55 5.50
CA VAL A 42 -0.09 -7.76 6.00
C VAL A 42 0.56 -8.51 7.15
N ILE A 43 1.85 -8.78 7.02
CA ILE A 43 2.64 -9.48 8.02
C ILE A 43 3.39 -8.45 8.85
N THR A 44 3.23 -8.52 10.18
CA THR A 44 3.95 -7.67 11.11
C THR A 44 5.02 -8.50 11.82
N GLU A 45 6.29 -8.11 11.67
CA GLU A 45 7.44 -8.78 12.27
C GLU A 45 8.07 -7.89 13.34
N GLU A 46 8.31 -8.44 14.52
CA GLU A 46 9.20 -7.82 15.51
C GLU A 46 10.66 -7.99 15.06
N THR A 47 11.39 -6.88 14.93
CA THR A 47 12.75 -6.89 14.38
C THR A 47 13.84 -6.96 15.45
N GLY A 48 13.49 -6.72 16.71
CA GLY A 48 14.44 -6.53 17.81
C GLY A 48 15.28 -5.25 17.73
N ASP A 49 15.07 -4.41 16.71
CA ASP A 49 15.79 -3.13 16.55
C ASP A 49 15.22 -2.06 17.48
N ARG A 50 16.08 -1.33 18.19
CA ARG A 50 15.65 -0.29 19.15
C ARG A 50 14.94 0.89 18.47
N TYR A 51 15.28 1.19 17.24
CA TYR A 51 14.76 2.34 16.49
C TYR A 51 13.59 1.95 15.58
N TYR A 52 13.60 0.73 15.04
CA TYR A 52 12.57 0.20 14.15
C TYR A 52 12.04 -1.14 14.64
N PRO A 53 11.38 -1.20 15.81
CA PRO A 53 11.02 -2.46 16.48
C PRO A 53 10.03 -3.30 15.69
N ILE A 54 9.31 -2.70 14.75
CA ILE A 54 8.28 -3.33 13.94
C ILE A 54 8.61 -3.13 12.46
N ARG A 55 8.59 -4.23 11.71
CA ARG A 55 8.60 -4.23 10.25
C ARG A 55 7.25 -4.74 9.76
N ILE A 56 6.73 -4.09 8.73
CA ILE A 56 5.48 -4.49 8.10
C ILE A 56 5.81 -4.91 6.67
N LYS A 57 5.42 -6.13 6.31
CA LYS A 57 5.46 -6.69 4.95
C LYS A 57 4.05 -6.83 4.41
N ALA A 58 3.92 -6.87 3.09
CA ALA A 58 2.64 -7.15 2.45
C ALA A 58 2.65 -8.54 1.82
N VAL A 59 1.47 -9.14 1.70
CA VAL A 59 1.20 -10.31 0.88
C VAL A 59 0.29 -9.88 -0.26
N ILE A 60 0.74 -10.11 -1.50
CA ILE A 60 -0.03 -9.77 -2.70
C ILE A 60 -0.45 -11.01 -3.47
N GLU A 61 -1.55 -10.91 -4.22
CA GLU A 61 -1.94 -11.91 -5.20
C GLU A 61 -1.32 -11.57 -6.56
N TYR A 62 -0.55 -12.50 -7.12
CA TYR A 62 0.01 -12.40 -8.47
C TYR A 62 -0.21 -13.72 -9.20
N GLU A 63 -0.82 -13.67 -10.39
CA GLU A 63 -1.12 -14.87 -11.21
C GLU A 63 -1.88 -15.99 -10.45
N GLY A 64 -2.66 -15.63 -9.43
CA GLY A 64 -3.42 -16.58 -8.60
C GLY A 64 -2.63 -17.19 -7.44
N GLU A 65 -1.39 -16.74 -7.22
CA GLU A 65 -0.54 -17.16 -6.10
C GLU A 65 -0.30 -16.01 -5.11
N HIS A 66 -0.07 -16.34 -3.84
CA HIS A 66 0.22 -15.37 -2.79
C HIS A 66 1.74 -15.20 -2.63
N HIS A 67 2.21 -13.96 -2.67
CA HIS A 67 3.62 -13.63 -2.56
C HIS A 67 3.89 -12.58 -1.49
N GLU A 68 4.91 -12.83 -0.67
CA GLU A 68 5.44 -11.83 0.26
C GLU A 68 6.26 -10.76 -0.47
N VAL A 69 6.06 -9.52 -0.06
CA VAL A 69 6.74 -8.35 -0.61
C VAL A 69 7.18 -7.40 0.48
N ASN A 70 8.48 -7.05 0.45
CA ASN A 70 9.00 -5.90 1.19
C ASN A 70 8.36 -4.62 0.67
N THR A 71 7.79 -3.84 1.57
CA THR A 71 7.20 -2.55 1.26
C THR A 71 8.09 -1.42 1.78
N PRO A 72 8.25 -0.32 1.02
CA PRO A 72 8.94 0.87 1.52
C PRO A 72 8.13 1.54 2.64
N GLN A 73 8.71 2.54 3.31
CA GLN A 73 8.05 3.30 4.40
C GLN A 73 6.70 3.94 4.00
N ALA A 74 6.45 4.09 2.70
CA ALA A 74 5.16 4.43 2.16
C ALA A 74 4.84 3.54 0.96
N CYS A 75 3.58 3.13 0.82
CA CYS A 75 3.09 2.31 -0.29
C CYS A 75 2.18 3.14 -1.19
N THR A 76 2.18 2.84 -2.49
CA THR A 76 1.28 3.49 -3.46
C THR A 76 0.06 2.64 -3.69
N VAL A 77 -1.12 3.25 -3.60
CA VAL A 77 -2.42 2.62 -3.66
C VAL A 77 -3.32 3.26 -4.73
N GLN A 78 -4.25 2.50 -5.31
CA GLN A 78 -5.18 2.99 -6.34
C GLN A 78 -6.64 3.03 -5.87
N ASN A 79 -7.47 3.71 -6.68
CA ASN A 79 -8.93 3.75 -6.55
C ASN A 79 -9.42 4.44 -5.27
N ILE A 80 -8.66 5.40 -4.75
CA ILE A 80 -9.07 6.19 -3.58
C ILE A 80 -9.89 7.38 -4.04
N LYS A 81 -11.00 7.67 -3.36
CA LYS A 81 -11.78 8.87 -3.65
C LYS A 81 -10.97 10.12 -3.31
N LYS A 82 -10.90 11.04 -4.26
CA LYS A 82 -10.07 12.25 -4.17
C LYS A 82 -10.39 13.15 -2.97
N ASP A 83 -11.65 13.16 -2.52
CA ASP A 83 -12.14 13.90 -1.35
C ASP A 83 -11.67 13.30 -0.01
N GLN A 84 -11.24 12.04 0.00
CA GLN A 84 -10.63 11.39 1.16
C GLN A 84 -9.13 11.66 1.24
N CYS A 85 -8.52 12.25 0.22
CA CYS A 85 -7.07 12.46 0.13
C CYS A 85 -6.66 13.89 0.51
N THR A 86 -5.48 14.01 1.10
CA THR A 86 -4.75 15.28 1.22
C THR A 86 -3.86 15.45 -0.01
N SER A 87 -3.98 16.57 -0.72
CA SER A 87 -3.06 16.87 -1.82
C SER A 87 -1.82 17.61 -1.36
N SER A 88 -0.68 17.30 -1.96
CA SER A 88 0.55 18.08 -1.85
C SER A 88 1.12 18.31 -3.24
N ASP A 89 1.64 19.51 -3.48
CA ASP A 89 2.42 19.78 -4.68
C ASP A 89 3.90 19.51 -4.39
N TYR A 90 4.54 18.71 -5.25
CA TYR A 90 5.96 18.41 -5.16
C TYR A 90 6.54 18.39 -6.57
N ASP A 91 7.54 19.25 -6.81
CA ASP A 91 8.20 19.41 -8.11
C ASP A 91 7.21 19.69 -9.26
N GLY A 92 6.24 20.58 -9.01
CA GLY A 92 5.21 20.96 -9.99
C GLY A 92 4.18 19.86 -10.30
N LYS A 93 4.24 18.71 -9.62
CA LYS A 93 3.27 17.62 -9.75
C LYS A 93 2.40 17.53 -8.50
N LYS A 94 1.11 17.26 -8.71
CA LYS A 94 0.15 17.06 -7.64
C LYS A 94 0.17 15.61 -7.19
N TRP A 95 0.49 15.39 -5.92
CA TRP A 95 0.49 14.10 -5.25
C TRP A 95 -0.67 14.02 -4.27
N TRP A 96 -1.17 12.81 -4.07
CA TRP A 96 -2.25 12.54 -3.12
C TRP A 96 -1.71 11.64 -2.02
N ARG A 97 -1.92 12.04 -0.78
CA ARG A 97 -1.71 11.20 0.39
C ARG A 97 -3.06 10.84 0.94
N TRP A 98 -3.23 9.58 1.28
CA TRP A 98 -4.44 9.10 1.92
C TRP A 98 -4.10 8.56 3.30
N ASN A 99 -4.88 8.97 4.30
CA ASN A 99 -4.82 8.40 5.63
C ASN A 99 -6.10 7.56 5.82
N PRO A 100 -6.01 6.22 5.73
CA PRO A 100 -7.20 5.38 5.80
C PRO A 100 -7.88 5.56 7.17
N PRO A 101 -9.20 5.76 7.20
CA PRO A 101 -9.93 5.79 8.45
C PRO A 101 -9.92 4.39 9.08
N ALA A 102 -9.58 4.32 10.38
CA ALA A 102 -9.41 3.06 11.12
C ALA A 102 -10.63 2.10 11.10
N HIS A 103 -11.82 2.61 10.76
CA HIS A 103 -13.07 1.85 10.74
C HIS A 103 -13.51 1.37 9.36
N GLN A 104 -12.79 1.72 8.28
CA GLN A 104 -13.20 1.33 6.93
C GLN A 104 -12.53 -0.01 6.56
N LEU A 105 -12.88 -1.04 7.33
CA LEU A 105 -12.55 -2.43 7.03
C LEU A 105 -13.43 -2.89 5.86
N ALA A 106 -12.76 -3.25 4.76
CA ALA A 106 -13.25 -3.96 3.59
C ALA A 106 -14.35 -3.27 2.78
N ILE A 107 -14.03 -2.78 1.57
CA ILE A 107 -15.02 -2.83 0.50
C ILE A 107 -14.39 -3.15 -0.87
N PHE A 108 -15.01 -4.15 -1.51
CA PHE A 108 -14.99 -4.63 -2.90
C PHE A 108 -13.92 -5.65 -3.30
#